data_AF-V7HYH1-F1
#
_entry.id   AF-V7HYH1-F1
#
_cell.length_a   1.000
_cell.length_b   1.000
_cell.length_c   1.000
_cell.angle_alpha   90.00
_cell.angle_beta   90.00
_cell.angle_gamma   90.00
#
_symmetry.space_group_name_H-M   'P 1'
#
loop_
_entity.id
_entity.type
_entity.pdbx_description
1 polymer ?
#
loop_
_entity_poly.entity_id
_entity_poly.type
_entity_poly.pdbx_seq_one_letter_code
_entity_poly.pdbx_strand_id
1 'polypeptide(L)' 'MLDAVFNHIGDQSPQWQDVIQKGVASPYADWFHICKFPVNYTVTDDFEFSQDANYDTFAFTPHMPKLNTANPAV' A
#
# COMPACT_ATOMS: atom_id res chain seq x y z
N MET A 1 -14.92 -14.21 -18.35
CA MET A 1 -13.59 -14.39 -17.72
C MET A 1 -13.35 -13.17 -16.86
N LEU A 2 -13.03 -13.33 -15.58
CA LEU A 2 -12.72 -12.23 -14.67
C LEU A 2 -11.21 -12.12 -14.51
N ASP A 3 -10.72 -10.91 -14.27
CA ASP A 3 -9.32 -10.65 -13.93
C ASP A 3 -9.22 -10.36 -12.43
N ALA A 4 -8.24 -10.98 -11.77
CA ALA A 4 -8.08 -10.96 -10.32
C ALA A 4 -6.77 -10.25 -9.94
N VAL A 5 -6.90 -9.09 -9.32
CA VAL A 5 -5.77 -8.28 -8.87
C VAL A 5 -5.49 -8.59 -7.40
N PHE A 6 -4.62 -9.56 -7.14
CA PHE A 6 -4.24 -9.99 -5.77
C PHE A 6 -2.84 -9.53 -5.35
N ASN A 7 -2.09 -8.85 -6.23
CA ASN A 7 -0.74 -8.37 -5.91
C ASN A 7 -0.73 -7.06 -5.11
N HIS A 8 -1.74 -6.21 -5.32
CA HIS A 8 -1.86 -4.89 -4.70
C HIS A 8 -3.34 -4.54 -4.57
N ILE A 9 -3.62 -3.52 -3.77
CA ILE A 9 -4.97 -2.95 -3.62
C ILE A 9 -4.90 -1.44 -3.89
N GLY A 10 -6.03 -0.82 -4.21
CA GLY A 10 -6.10 0.63 -4.35
C GLY A 10 -5.92 1.35 -3.01
N ASP A 11 -5.29 2.51 -3.05
CA ASP A 11 -5.05 3.36 -1.88
C ASP A 11 -6.34 3.85 -1.20
N GLN A 12 -7.47 3.93 -1.91
CA GLN A 12 -8.77 4.26 -1.32
C GLN A 12 -9.41 3.07 -0.57
N SER A 13 -8.76 1.91 -0.52
CA SER A 13 -9.29 0.75 0.22
C SER A 13 -9.39 1.05 1.73
N PRO A 14 -10.43 0.55 2.41
CA PRO A 14 -10.57 0.74 3.86
C PRO A 14 -9.36 0.26 4.66
N GLN A 15 -8.70 -0.82 4.21
CA GLN A 15 -7.52 -1.41 4.85
C GLN A 15 -6.33 -0.46 4.78
N TRP A 16 -6.04 0.09 3.60
CA TRP A 16 -4.93 1.04 3.44
C TRP A 16 -5.21 2.36 4.15
N GLN A 17 -6.45 2.86 4.08
CA GLN A 17 -6.86 4.07 4.80
C GLN A 17 -6.72 3.93 6.32
N ASP A 18 -7.03 2.74 6.86
CA ASP A 18 -6.83 2.46 8.28
C ASP A 18 -5.34 2.46 8.66
N VAL A 19 -4.46 1.93 7.81
CA VAL A 19 -3.00 2.00 7.96
C VAL A 19 -2.49 3.44 7.92
N ILE A 20 -2.97 4.27 6.99
CA ILE A 20 -2.60 5.69 6.94
C ILE A 20 -2.98 6.40 8.25
N GLN A 21 -4.17 6.13 8.78
CA GLN A 21 -4.71 6.80 9.97
C GLN A 21 -4.07 6.33 11.28
N LYS A 22 -3.80 5.03 11.41
CA LYS A 22 -3.36 4.40 12.68
C LYS A 22 -1.90 3.96 12.68
N GLY A 23 -1.25 3.93 11.52
CA GLY A 23 0.11 3.44 11.36
C GLY A 23 0.29 2.03 11.94
N VAL A 24 1.30 1.86 12.80
CA VAL A 24 1.61 0.59 13.49
C VAL A 24 0.43 0.04 14.29
N ALA A 25 -0.49 0.89 14.74
CA ALA A 25 -1.67 0.45 15.51
C ALA A 25 -2.81 -0.08 14.64
N SER A 26 -2.69 -0.02 13.31
CA SER A 26 -3.67 -0.61 12.41
C SER A 26 -3.64 -2.14 12.48
N PRO A 27 -4.78 -2.84 12.59
CA PRO A 27 -4.82 -4.29 12.42
C PRO A 27 -4.40 -4.75 11.02
N TYR A 28 -4.34 -3.85 10.04
CA TYR A 28 -3.94 -4.14 8.66
C TYR A 28 -2.49 -3.73 8.37
N ALA A 29 -1.73 -3.24 9.36
CA ALA A 29 -0.34 -2.81 9.15
C ALA A 29 0.53 -3.91 8.50
N ASP A 30 0.33 -5.16 8.90
CA ASP A 30 1.10 -6.31 8.42
C ASP A 30 0.55 -6.92 7.10
N TRP A 31 -0.55 -6.36 6.57
CA TRP A 31 -1.09 -6.74 5.24
C TRP A 31 -0.30 -6.12 4.09
N PHE A 32 0.65 -5.22 4.40
CA PHE A 32 1.42 -4.48 3.41
C PHE A 32 2.91 -4.55 3.75
N HIS A 33 3.76 -4.34 2.75
CA HIS A 33 5.20 -4.23 2.95
C HIS A 33 5.58 -2.79 3.28
N ILE A 34 5.54 -2.42 4.56
CA ILE A 34 5.82 -1.06 5.03
C ILE A 34 7.25 -0.98 5.59
N CYS A 35 8.07 -0.08 5.06
CA CYS A 35 9.44 0.12 5.54
C CYS A 35 9.48 1.01 6.79
N LYS A 36 8.60 2.01 6.87
CA LYS A 36 8.56 2.98 7.97
C LYS A 36 7.16 3.59 8.14
N PHE A 37 6.82 3.92 9.40
CA PHE A 37 5.67 4.75 9.75
C PHE A 37 6.08 6.19 10.12
N PRO A 38 5.23 7.21 9.87
CA PRO A 38 4.01 7.13 9.07
C PRO A 38 4.33 6.80 7.59
N VAL A 39 3.39 6.16 6.90
CA VAL A 39 3.52 5.91 5.46
C VAL A 39 3.47 7.24 4.72
N ASN A 40 4.34 7.43 3.75
CA ASN A 40 4.44 8.67 2.99
C ASN A 40 5.13 8.43 1.64
N TYR A 41 4.85 9.32 0.69
CA TYR A 41 5.49 9.41 -0.62
C TYR A 41 5.48 10.88 -1.06
N THR A 42 6.37 11.25 -1.99
CA THR A 42 6.34 12.58 -2.61
C THR A 42 5.44 12.55 -3.84
N VAL A 43 4.44 13.43 -3.88
CA VAL A 43 3.60 13.64 -5.06
C VAL A 43 4.44 14.26 -6.17
N THR A 44 4.36 13.70 -7.37
CA THR A 44 5.04 14.23 -8.56
C THR A 44 4.02 14.72 -9.58
N ASP A 45 4.49 15.31 -10.68
CA ASP A 45 3.62 15.69 -11.81
C ASP A 45 2.99 14.46 -12.48
N ASP A 46 3.59 13.28 -12.31
CA ASP A 46 3.00 12.00 -12.67
C ASP A 46 2.31 11.38 -11.44
N PHE A 47 0.98 11.38 -11.46
CA PHE A 47 0.15 10.81 -10.40
C PHE A 47 0.47 9.32 -10.15
N GLU A 48 0.88 8.59 -11.18
CA GLU A 48 1.15 7.15 -11.08
C GLU A 48 2.59 6.84 -10.68
N PHE A 49 3.40 7.85 -10.32
CA PHE A 49 4.81 7.68 -10.01
C PHE A 49 5.26 8.41 -8.75
N SER A 50 5.92 7.67 -7.87
CA SER A 50 6.70 8.19 -6.75
C SER A 50 7.88 7.26 -6.43
N GLN A 51 9.09 7.81 -6.43
CA GLN A 51 10.32 7.04 -6.20
C GLN A 51 10.61 6.78 -4.72
N ASP A 52 10.04 7.60 -3.83
CA ASP A 52 10.40 7.67 -2.40
C ASP A 52 9.31 7.16 -1.46
N ALA A 53 8.32 6.44 -1.99
CA ALA A 53 7.34 5.75 -1.16
C ALA A 53 8.04 4.84 -0.14
N ASN A 54 7.70 4.97 1.14
CA ASN A 54 8.30 4.18 2.22
C ASN A 54 7.53 2.87 2.49
N TYR A 55 6.90 2.32 1.46
CA TYR A 55 6.17 1.07 1.42
C TYR A 55 6.22 0.52 -0.01
N ASP A 56 6.16 -0.79 -0.19
CA ASP A 56 6.21 -1.39 -1.53
C ASP A 56 4.89 -1.17 -2.28
N THR A 57 5.02 -0.92 -3.58
CA THR A 57 3.91 -0.69 -4.51
C THR A 57 3.98 -1.61 -5.72
N PHE A 58 2.93 -1.64 -6.53
CA PHE A 58 3.10 -2.08 -7.92
C PHE A 58 3.97 -1.06 -8.67
N ALA A 59 5.10 -1.51 -9.21
CA ALA A 59 6.13 -0.63 -9.76
C ALA A 59 6.47 0.51 -8.77
N PHE A 60 6.25 1.76 -9.17
CA PHE A 60 6.46 2.95 -8.35
C PHE A 60 5.15 3.74 -8.14
N THR A 61 4.00 3.07 -8.23
CA THR A 61 2.69 3.72 -8.16
C THR A 61 2.19 3.80 -6.73
N PRO A 62 2.26 4.98 -6.07
CA PRO A 62 1.93 5.12 -4.64
C PRO A 62 0.46 4.77 -4.33
N HIS A 63 -0.40 4.78 -5.34
CA HIS A 63 -1.82 4.44 -5.26
C HIS A 63 -2.12 2.94 -5.31
N MET A 64 -1.08 2.10 -5.47
CA MET A 64 -1.17 0.64 -5.56
C MET A 64 -0.29 -0.04 -4.50
N PRO A 65 -0.56 0.13 -3.19
CA PRO A 65 0.17 -0.55 -2.12
C PRO A 65 0.14 -2.08 -2.31
N LYS A 66 1.33 -2.69 -2.27
CA LYS A 66 1.53 -4.12 -2.47
C LYS A 66 1.06 -4.91 -1.25
N LEU A 67 0.25 -5.94 -1.50
CA LEU A 67 -0.21 -6.86 -0.47
C LEU A 67 0.90 -7.81 -0.06
N ASN A 68 1.03 -8.04 1.25
CA ASN A 68 1.88 -9.05 1.84
C ASN A 68 1.18 -10.41 1.81
N THR A 69 1.25 -11.10 0.68
CA THR A 69 0.60 -12.41 0.48
C THR A 69 1.24 -13.56 1.28
N ALA A 70 2.24 -13.26 2.12
CA ALA A 70 2.76 -14.20 3.11
C ALA A 70 2.02 -14.10 4.46
N ASN A 71 1.29 -13.01 4.71
CA ASN A 71 0.43 -12.90 5.87
C ASN A 71 -0.80 -13.80 5.69
N PRO A 72 -1.10 -14.72 6.62
CA PRO A 72 -2.20 -15.69 6.47
C PRO A 72 -3.61 -15.07 6.48
N ALA A 73 -3.75 -13.79 6.84
CA ALA A 73 -5.01 -13.05 6.79
C ALA A 73 -5.24 -12.34 5.43
N VAL A 74 -4.24 -12.35 4.53
CA VAL A 74 -4.28 -11.82 3.16
C VAL A 74 -4.45 -12.97 2.17
#